data_AF-A0A968H9F9-F1
#
_entry.id   AF-A0A968H9F9-F1
#
_cell.length_a   1.000
_cell.length_b   1.000
_cell.length_c   1.000
_cell.angle_alpha   90.00
_cell.angle_beta   90.00
_cell.angle_gamma   90.00
#
_symmetry.space_group_name_H-M   'P 1'
#
loop_
_entity.id
_entity.type
_entity.pdbx_description
1 polymer ?
#
loop_
_entity_poly.entity_id
_entity_poly.type
_entity_poly.pdbx_seq_one_letter_code
_entity_poly.pdbx_strand_id
1 'polypeptide(L)'
;MKRSVYVVAVWFAVIFLAASSARSQIQEIDGYTVIRGGGGTSAICLGRWLPSTEAGKPGICEGPIVDVAQLTAVSARLSADRLDQVVLFLSAIDQRLSVGNEQLERLIEATVNTQEAIGRQTEQNGELLRDAVSARFEALSRRVMASDAFRKELEKLKEDILAELKKYFSGRPAE
;
A
#
# COMPACT_ATOMS: atom_id res chain seq x y z
N MET A 1 57.93 38.80 -22.70
CA MET A 1 56.89 37.74 -22.66
C MET A 1 57.37 36.32 -22.99
N LYS A 2 58.48 36.08 -23.73
CA LYS A 2 58.91 34.71 -24.10
C LYS A 2 59.58 33.90 -22.97
N ARG A 3 60.15 34.55 -21.94
CA ARG A 3 60.89 33.88 -20.85
C ARG A 3 59.98 33.26 -19.77
N SER A 4 58.78 33.79 -19.52
CA SER A 4 57.87 33.23 -18.51
C SER A 4 57.17 31.95 -18.99
N VAL A 5 56.94 31.83 -20.30
CA VAL A 5 56.30 30.64 -20.90
C VAL A 5 57.19 29.40 -20.76
N TYR A 6 58.52 29.54 -20.89
CA TYR A 6 59.46 28.43 -20.72
C TYR A 6 59.55 27.94 -19.28
N VAL A 7 59.49 28.83 -18.30
CA VAL A 7 59.56 28.44 -16.87
C VAL A 7 58.30 27.67 -16.46
N VAL A 8 57.13 28.08 -16.95
CA VAL A 8 55.87 27.37 -16.72
C VAL A 8 55.86 26.01 -17.42
N ALA A 9 56.35 25.92 -18.66
CA ALA A 9 56.43 24.66 -19.40
C ALA A 9 57.39 23.65 -18.74
N VAL A 10 58.54 24.11 -18.24
CA VAL A 10 59.50 23.26 -17.51
C VAL A 10 58.94 22.82 -16.17
N TRP A 11 58.25 23.70 -15.43
CA TRP A 11 57.56 23.31 -14.20
C TRP A 11 56.44 22.31 -14.44
N PHE A 12 55.63 22.50 -15.48
CA PHE A 12 54.61 21.53 -15.87
C PHE A 12 55.24 20.18 -16.26
N ALA A 13 56.33 20.18 -17.03
CA ALA A 13 57.03 18.95 -17.39
C ALA A 13 57.59 18.23 -16.14
N VAL A 14 58.17 18.95 -15.17
CA VAL A 14 58.67 18.36 -13.92
C VAL A 14 57.54 17.80 -13.05
N ILE A 15 56.37 18.44 -13.00
CA ILE A 15 55.20 17.92 -12.28
C ILE A 15 54.66 16.65 -12.95
N PHE A 16 54.58 16.63 -14.29
CA PHE A 16 54.10 15.45 -15.03
C PHE A 16 55.10 14.28 -15.02
N LEU A 17 56.41 14.54 -15.00
CA LEU A 17 57.46 13.51 -14.86
C LEU A 17 57.64 13.03 -13.41
N ALA A 18 57.31 13.83 -12.39
CA ALA A 18 57.31 13.39 -11.00
C ALA A 18 56.04 12.59 -10.60
N ALA A 19 54.94 12.78 -11.34
CA ALA A 19 53.67 12.07 -11.10
C ALA A 19 53.63 10.65 -11.70
N SER A 20 54.62 10.24 -12.51
CA SER A 20 54.68 8.91 -13.13
C SER A 20 55.43 7.86 -12.30
N SER A 21 55.54 8.04 -10.98
CA SER A 21 55.75 6.88 -10.11
C SER A 21 54.42 6.15 -9.98
N ALA A 22 54.19 5.21 -10.89
CA ALA A 22 53.16 4.19 -10.81
C ALA A 22 53.39 3.32 -9.56
N ARG A 23 53.13 3.87 -8.37
CA ARG A 23 52.80 3.09 -7.20
C ARG A 23 51.47 2.43 -7.52
N SER A 24 51.45 1.11 -7.57
CA SER A 24 50.23 0.31 -7.46
C SER A 24 49.39 0.89 -6.32
N GLN A 25 48.38 1.71 -6.64
CA GLN A 25 47.51 2.33 -5.67
C GLN A 25 46.60 1.24 -5.12
N ILE A 26 47.08 0.60 -4.06
CA ILE A 26 46.28 -0.19 -3.18
C ILE A 26 45.35 0.81 -2.48
N GLN A 27 44.05 0.74 -2.77
CA GLN A 27 43.05 1.62 -2.17
C GLN A 27 42.19 0.79 -1.22
N GLU A 28 42.15 1.19 0.04
CA GLU A 28 41.30 0.58 1.05
C GLU A 28 39.94 1.26 1.01
N ILE A 29 38.88 0.49 0.73
CA ILE A 29 37.50 0.97 0.69
C ILE A 29 36.69 0.06 1.61
N ASP A 30 36.10 0.62 2.67
CA ASP A 30 35.26 -0.08 3.65
C ASP A 30 35.86 -1.40 4.18
N GLY A 31 37.18 -1.41 4.49
CA GLY A 31 37.90 -2.56 5.04
C GLY A 31 38.35 -3.61 4.02
N TYR A 32 38.12 -3.37 2.72
CA TYR A 32 38.58 -4.23 1.63
C TYR A 32 39.76 -3.61 0.89
N THR A 33 40.77 -4.43 0.60
CA THR A 33 41.93 -4.01 -0.17
C THR A 33 41.67 -4.19 -1.68
N VAL A 34 41.49 -3.08 -2.39
CA VAL A 34 41.31 -3.08 -3.85
C VAL A 34 42.67 -3.01 -4.54
N ILE A 35 42.93 -3.98 -5.40
CA ILE A 35 44.15 -4.11 -6.20
C ILE A 35 43.82 -3.67 -7.62
N ARG A 36 44.39 -2.54 -8.05
CA ARG A 36 44.26 -2.05 -9.42
C ARG A 36 45.41 -2.59 -10.28
N GLY A 37 45.11 -3.55 -11.16
CA GLY A 37 46.08 -4.05 -12.12
C GLY A 37 46.37 -3.02 -13.22
N GLY A 38 47.55 -3.10 -13.84
CA GLY A 38 47.99 -2.19 -14.93
C GLY A 38 47.11 -2.23 -16.19
N GLY A 39 46.16 -3.16 -16.30
CA GLY A 39 45.17 -3.26 -17.38
C GLY A 39 43.78 -2.72 -17.04
N GLY A 40 43.60 -2.04 -15.90
CA GLY A 40 42.31 -1.45 -15.50
C GLY A 40 41.34 -2.38 -14.76
N THR A 41 41.65 -3.67 -14.64
CA THR A 41 40.85 -4.62 -13.84
C THR A 41 41.11 -4.40 -12.34
N SER A 42 40.06 -4.07 -11.60
CA SER A 42 40.08 -3.96 -10.14
C SER A 42 39.67 -5.30 -9.53
N ALA A 43 40.57 -5.93 -8.81
CA ALA A 43 40.28 -7.13 -8.03
C ALA A 43 40.30 -6.80 -6.53
N ILE A 44 39.47 -7.47 -5.74
CA ILE A 44 39.42 -7.34 -4.29
C ILE A 44 40.11 -8.56 -3.67
N CYS A 45 41.00 -8.31 -2.72
CA CYS A 45 41.51 -9.34 -1.83
C CYS A 45 40.51 -9.57 -0.69
N LEU A 46 39.91 -10.77 -0.62
CA LEU A 46 39.07 -11.18 0.51
C LEU A 46 39.94 -11.83 1.57
N GLY A 47 40.73 -11.02 2.27
CA GLY A 47 41.69 -11.52 3.26
C GLY A 47 42.72 -10.47 3.64
N ARG A 48 43.87 -10.92 4.13
CA ARG A 48 44.96 -10.01 4.52
C ARG A 48 45.84 -9.72 3.32
N TRP A 49 45.98 -8.45 2.97
CA TRP A 49 46.97 -8.04 1.98
C TRP A 49 48.35 -7.88 2.62
N LEU A 50 49.35 -8.60 2.11
CA LEU A 50 50.76 -8.42 2.49
C LEU A 50 51.47 -7.56 1.44
N PRO A 51 51.90 -6.33 1.79
CA PRO A 51 52.69 -5.52 0.88
C PRO A 51 54.05 -6.19 0.63
N SER A 52 54.56 -6.11 -0.60
CA SER A 52 55.88 -6.62 -0.90
C SER A 52 56.96 -5.79 -0.20
N THR A 53 57.97 -6.46 0.35
CA THR A 53 59.16 -5.82 0.92
C THR A 53 60.14 -5.36 -0.15
N GLU A 54 59.96 -5.77 -1.41
CA GLU A 54 60.81 -5.40 -2.54
C GLU A 54 60.19 -4.26 -3.35
N ALA A 55 61.00 -3.23 -3.65
CA ALA A 55 60.58 -2.11 -4.47
C ALA A 55 60.15 -2.59 -5.86
N GLY A 56 58.87 -2.41 -6.19
CA GLY A 56 58.31 -2.69 -7.52
C GLY A 56 57.65 -4.06 -7.70
N LYS A 57 57.61 -4.91 -6.67
CA LYS A 57 56.83 -6.16 -6.73
C LYS A 57 55.42 -5.96 -6.16
N PRO A 58 54.37 -6.56 -6.79
CA PRO A 58 53.03 -6.55 -6.21
C PRO A 58 53.01 -7.34 -4.89
N GLY A 59 52.18 -6.90 -3.95
CA GLY A 59 51.92 -7.66 -2.72
C GLY A 59 51.19 -8.98 -2.98
N ILE A 60 51.07 -9.79 -1.93
CA ILE A 60 50.37 -11.08 -1.97
C ILE A 60 49.08 -10.96 -1.16
N CYS A 61 47.98 -11.46 -1.69
CA CYS A 61 46.73 -11.61 -0.94
C CYS A 61 46.73 -12.97 -0.23
N GLU A 62 46.66 -12.98 1.11
CA GLU A 62 46.31 -14.17 1.89
C GLU A 62 44.80 -14.32 1.90
N GLY A 63 44.26 -14.86 0.80
CA GLY A 63 42.83 -15.07 0.60
C GLY A 63 42.45 -15.19 -0.88
N PRO A 64 41.19 -15.52 -1.19
CA PRO A 64 40.71 -15.50 -2.57
C PRO A 64 40.70 -14.06 -3.10
N ILE A 65 41.24 -13.88 -4.30
CA ILE A 65 41.15 -12.64 -5.06
C ILE A 65 39.92 -12.75 -5.96
N VAL A 66 39.00 -11.80 -5.85
CA VAL A 66 37.74 -11.80 -6.62
C VAL A 66 37.66 -10.54 -7.46
N ASP A 67 37.25 -10.69 -8.72
CA ASP A 67 37.04 -9.56 -9.61
C ASP A 67 35.80 -8.76 -9.17
N VAL A 68 35.96 -7.43 -9.09
CA VAL A 68 34.88 -6.51 -8.71
C VAL A 68 33.71 -6.64 -9.68
N ALA A 69 33.99 -6.80 -10.98
CA ALA A 69 32.94 -6.88 -11.99
C ALA A 69 32.08 -8.16 -11.83
N GLN A 70 32.68 -9.27 -11.39
CA GLN A 70 31.94 -10.51 -11.11
C GLN A 70 31.08 -10.39 -9.86
N LEU A 71 31.60 -9.78 -8.78
CA LEU A 71 30.82 -9.53 -7.56
C LEU A 71 29.63 -8.60 -7.82
N THR A 72 29.85 -7.51 -8.55
CA THR A 72 28.78 -6.57 -8.89
C THR A 72 27.76 -7.21 -9.82
N ALA A 73 28.18 -8.02 -10.80
CA ALA A 73 27.26 -8.74 -11.67
C ALA A 73 26.40 -9.77 -10.92
N VAL A 74 26.99 -10.57 -10.02
CA VAL A 74 26.24 -11.54 -9.19
C VAL A 74 25.30 -10.83 -8.23
N SER A 75 25.76 -9.75 -7.58
CA SER A 75 24.93 -8.94 -6.69
C SER A 75 23.76 -8.27 -7.42
N ALA A 76 24.02 -7.70 -8.60
CA ALA A 76 22.98 -7.10 -9.43
C ALA A 76 21.95 -8.14 -9.87
N ARG A 77 22.39 -9.35 -10.26
CA ARG A 77 21.49 -10.44 -10.62
C ARG A 77 20.61 -10.88 -9.45
N LEU A 78 21.20 -11.11 -8.27
CA LEU A 78 20.44 -11.46 -7.06
C LEU A 78 19.45 -10.36 -6.67
N SER A 79 19.83 -9.10 -6.84
CA SER A 79 18.94 -7.95 -6.56
C SER A 79 17.78 -7.90 -7.55
N ALA A 80 18.02 -8.18 -8.84
CA ALA A 80 16.97 -8.28 -9.85
C ALA A 80 16.01 -9.44 -9.55
N ASP A 81 16.52 -10.63 -9.21
CA ASP A 81 15.69 -11.79 -8.85
C ASP A 81 14.80 -11.49 -7.62
N ARG A 82 15.33 -10.76 -6.63
CA ARG A 82 14.55 -10.32 -5.46
C ARG A 82 13.50 -9.28 -5.82
N LEU A 83 13.81 -8.37 -6.73
CA LEU A 83 12.86 -7.37 -7.21
C LEU A 83 11.70 -8.05 -7.95
N ASP A 84 11.99 -9.02 -8.81
CA ASP A 84 10.97 -9.80 -9.50
C ASP A 84 10.06 -10.55 -8.51
N GLN A 85 10.65 -11.14 -7.46
CA GLN A 85 9.87 -11.78 -6.40
C GLN A 85 8.93 -10.78 -5.67
N VAL A 86 9.39 -9.56 -5.40
CA VAL A 86 8.58 -8.50 -4.78
C VAL A 86 7.46 -8.06 -5.71
N VAL A 87 7.74 -7.88 -7.00
CA VAL A 87 6.73 -7.51 -8.01
C VAL A 87 5.62 -8.58 -8.08
N LEU A 88 6.00 -9.85 -8.13
CA LEU A 88 5.03 -10.96 -8.12
C LEU A 88 4.19 -10.95 -6.84
N PHE A 89 4.81 -10.74 -5.68
CA PHE A 89 4.08 -10.68 -4.41
C PHE A 89 3.11 -9.50 -4.33
N LEU A 90 3.54 -8.31 -4.78
CA LEU A 90 2.70 -7.12 -4.85
C LEU A 90 1.52 -7.33 -5.81
N SER A 91 1.74 -7.95 -6.97
CA SER A 91 0.67 -8.26 -7.91
C SER A 91 -0.37 -9.22 -7.33
N ALA A 92 0.07 -10.20 -6.53
CA ALA A 92 -0.83 -11.12 -5.84
C ALA A 92 -1.64 -10.44 -4.74
N ILE A 93 -1.06 -9.46 -4.03
CA ILE A 93 -1.79 -8.63 -3.06
C ILE A 93 -2.83 -7.77 -3.76
N ASP A 94 -2.46 -7.09 -4.83
CA ASP A 94 -3.36 -6.24 -5.62
C ASP A 94 -4.58 -7.02 -6.12
N GLN A 95 -4.34 -8.21 -6.68
CA GLN A 95 -5.41 -9.10 -7.11
C GLN A 95 -6.35 -9.51 -5.96
N ARG A 96 -5.79 -9.83 -4.78
CA ARG A 96 -6.60 -10.20 -3.60
C ARG A 96 -7.42 -9.03 -3.08
N LEU A 97 -6.86 -7.82 -3.07
CA LEU A 97 -7.56 -6.61 -2.66
C LEU A 97 -8.68 -6.27 -3.65
N SER A 98 -8.43 -6.41 -4.96
CA SER A 98 -9.45 -6.21 -5.99
C SER A 98 -10.64 -7.14 -5.80
N VAL A 99 -10.40 -8.44 -5.62
CA VAL A 99 -11.47 -9.43 -5.35
C VAL A 99 -12.19 -9.12 -4.03
N GLY A 100 -11.46 -8.74 -2.99
CA GLY A 100 -12.05 -8.37 -1.70
C GLY A 100 -12.95 -7.13 -1.80
N ASN A 101 -12.54 -6.12 -2.56
CA ASN A 101 -13.35 -4.93 -2.80
C ASN A 101 -14.63 -5.24 -3.58
N GLU A 102 -14.55 -6.08 -4.62
CA GLU A 102 -15.73 -6.51 -5.38
C GLU A 102 -16.73 -7.28 -4.48
N GLN A 103 -16.23 -8.13 -3.59
CA GLN A 103 -17.08 -8.83 -2.61
C GLN A 103 -17.73 -7.87 -1.62
N LEU A 104 -16.99 -6.85 -1.16
CA LEU A 104 -17.51 -5.83 -0.25
C LEU A 104 -18.59 -4.99 -0.92
N GLU A 105 -18.40 -4.61 -2.18
CA GLU A 105 -19.39 -3.88 -2.96
C GLU A 105 -20.69 -4.68 -3.12
N ARG A 106 -20.59 -5.96 -3.47
CA ARG A 106 -21.76 -6.87 -3.54
C ARG A 106 -22.46 -7.02 -2.19
N LEU A 107 -21.70 -7.06 -1.09
CA LEU A 107 -22.29 -7.15 0.26
C LEU A 107 -23.04 -5.86 0.64
N ILE A 108 -22.48 -4.70 0.29
CA ILE A 108 -23.14 -3.41 0.50
C ILE A 108 -24.44 -3.36 -0.32
N GLU A 109 -24.39 -3.72 -1.59
CA GLU A 109 -25.58 -3.76 -2.46
C GLU A 109 -26.65 -4.72 -1.91
N ALA A 110 -26.25 -5.93 -1.51
CA ALA A 110 -27.17 -6.90 -0.91
C ALA A 110 -27.79 -6.36 0.39
N THR A 111 -27.02 -5.65 1.21
CA THR A 111 -27.50 -5.05 2.46
C THR A 111 -28.50 -3.93 2.19
N VAL A 112 -28.20 -3.04 1.24
CA VAL A 112 -29.10 -1.96 0.81
C VAL A 112 -30.42 -2.54 0.27
N ASN A 113 -30.35 -3.53 -0.62
CA ASN A 113 -31.53 -4.19 -1.18
C ASN A 113 -32.36 -4.88 -0.08
N THR A 114 -31.71 -5.52 0.88
CA THR A 114 -32.39 -6.16 2.02
C THR A 114 -33.08 -5.12 2.90
N GLN A 115 -32.40 -4.00 3.18
CA GLN A 115 -32.97 -2.92 3.97
C GLN A 115 -34.16 -2.26 3.26
N GLU A 116 -34.09 -2.08 1.94
CA GLU A 116 -35.22 -1.58 1.16
C GLU A 116 -36.39 -2.56 1.17
N ALA A 117 -36.13 -3.87 1.02
CA ALA A 117 -37.17 -4.89 1.10
C ALA A 117 -37.86 -4.93 2.47
N ILE A 118 -37.08 -4.83 3.56
CA ILE A 118 -37.62 -4.72 4.93
C ILE A 118 -38.45 -3.44 5.08
N GLY A 119 -37.99 -2.32 4.53
CA GLY A 119 -38.72 -1.05 4.54
C GLY A 119 -40.08 -1.18 3.87
N ARG A 120 -40.12 -1.72 2.65
CA ARG A 120 -41.37 -1.97 1.90
C ARG A 120 -42.29 -2.93 2.65
N GLN A 121 -41.77 -4.00 3.23
CA GLN A 121 -42.57 -4.96 4.00
C GLN A 121 -43.16 -4.32 5.26
N THR A 122 -42.39 -3.45 5.93
CA THR A 122 -42.83 -2.73 7.12
C THR A 122 -43.96 -1.75 6.77
N GLU A 123 -43.83 -1.04 5.66
CA GLU A 123 -44.87 -0.13 5.16
C GLU A 123 -46.16 -0.88 4.80
N GLN A 124 -46.04 -1.96 4.01
CA GLN A 124 -47.18 -2.82 3.64
C GLN A 124 -47.90 -3.40 4.86
N ASN A 125 -47.15 -3.90 5.85
CA ASN A 125 -47.72 -4.41 7.09
C ASN A 125 -48.43 -3.31 7.89
N GLY A 126 -47.87 -2.10 7.89
CA GLY A 126 -48.48 -0.93 8.52
C GLY A 126 -49.82 -0.57 7.89
N GLU A 127 -49.90 -0.57 6.56
CA GLU A 127 -51.14 -0.34 5.82
C GLU A 127 -52.19 -1.43 6.09
N LEU A 128 -51.81 -2.71 5.99
CA LEU A 128 -52.71 -3.83 6.28
C LEU A 128 -53.28 -3.78 7.70
N LEU A 129 -52.43 -3.42 8.68
CA LEU A 129 -52.87 -3.28 10.06
C LEU A 129 -53.82 -2.09 10.23
N ARG A 130 -53.56 -0.98 9.54
CA ARG A 130 -54.41 0.21 9.55
C ARG A 130 -55.80 -0.06 8.98
N ASP A 131 -55.86 -0.80 7.88
CA ASP A 131 -57.10 -1.22 7.24
C ASP A 131 -57.87 -2.19 8.13
N ALA A 132 -57.17 -3.17 8.73
CA ALA A 132 -57.77 -4.12 9.66
C ALA A 132 -58.38 -3.42 10.89
N VAL A 133 -57.67 -2.44 11.47
CA VAL A 133 -58.19 -1.63 12.58
C VAL A 133 -59.42 -0.85 12.13
N SER A 134 -59.36 -0.15 11.00
CA SER A 134 -60.49 0.64 10.48
C SER A 134 -61.73 -0.23 10.25
N ALA A 135 -61.57 -1.40 9.63
CA ALA A 135 -62.65 -2.35 9.41
C ALA A 135 -63.27 -2.87 10.71
N ARG A 136 -62.47 -3.06 11.78
CA ARG A 136 -62.98 -3.46 13.10
C ARG A 136 -63.85 -2.38 13.74
N PHE A 137 -63.47 -1.12 13.61
CA PHE A 137 -64.26 0.01 14.11
C PHE A 137 -65.55 0.20 13.31
N GLU A 138 -65.51 0.04 11.99
CA GLU A 138 -66.70 0.12 11.13
C GLU A 138 -67.70 -1.02 11.36
N ALA A 139 -67.20 -2.22 11.71
CA ALA A 139 -68.04 -3.38 12.00
C ALA A 139 -68.74 -3.31 13.38
N LEU A 140 -68.46 -2.29 14.20
CA LEU A 140 -69.13 -2.14 15.50
C LEU A 140 -70.63 -1.88 15.31
N SER A 141 -71.44 -2.70 15.98
CA SER A 141 -72.90 -2.68 15.87
C SER A 141 -73.49 -1.30 16.21
N ARG A 142 -74.46 -0.85 15.39
CA ARG A 142 -75.24 0.38 15.62
C ARG A 142 -75.88 0.46 17.01
N ARG A 143 -76.11 -0.68 17.69
CA ARG A 143 -76.64 -0.72 19.07
C ARG A 143 -75.63 -0.20 20.11
N VAL A 144 -74.33 -0.39 19.89
CA VAL A 144 -73.27 0.15 20.76
C VAL A 144 -73.05 1.64 20.46
N MET A 145 -73.32 2.06 19.22
CA MET A 145 -73.24 3.45 18.76
C MET A 145 -74.54 4.26 18.95
N ALA A 146 -75.39 3.90 19.92
CA ALA A 146 -76.69 4.54 20.16
C ALA A 146 -76.58 5.91 20.86
N SER A 147 -75.45 6.19 21.51
CA SER A 147 -75.15 7.49 22.14
C SER A 147 -74.14 8.27 21.29
N ASP A 148 -74.47 9.52 20.97
CA ASP A 148 -73.59 10.42 20.21
C ASP A 148 -72.29 10.72 20.97
N ALA A 149 -72.34 10.80 22.31
CA ALA A 149 -71.16 10.99 23.15
C ALA A 149 -70.21 9.79 23.07
N PHE A 150 -70.77 8.56 23.10
CA PHE A 150 -69.97 7.34 22.97
C PHE A 150 -69.38 7.20 21.56
N ARG A 151 -70.15 7.54 20.52
CA ARG A 151 -69.68 7.54 19.13
C ARG A 151 -68.48 8.50 18.96
N LYS A 152 -68.55 9.68 19.56
CA LYS A 152 -67.47 10.67 19.48
C LYS A 152 -66.18 10.20 20.17
N GLU A 153 -66.29 9.57 21.33
CA GLU A 153 -65.10 9.07 22.04
C GLU A 153 -64.49 7.86 21.33
N LEU A 154 -65.33 7.02 20.71
CA LEU A 154 -64.87 5.88 19.92
C LEU A 154 -64.15 6.31 18.63
N GLU A 155 -64.66 7.33 17.93
CA GLU A 155 -63.96 7.91 16.78
C GLU A 155 -62.63 8.55 17.19
N LYS A 156 -62.60 9.22 18.34
CA LYS A 156 -61.36 9.76 18.89
C LYS A 156 -60.34 8.65 19.18
N LEU A 157 -60.77 7.54 19.80
CA LEU A 157 -59.92 6.38 20.05
C LEU A 157 -59.40 5.76 18.74
N LYS A 158 -60.24 5.65 17.71
CA LYS A 158 -59.83 5.19 16.38
C LYS A 158 -58.73 6.09 15.82
N GLU A 159 -58.95 7.40 15.79
CA GLU A 159 -57.97 8.36 15.28
C GLU A 159 -56.66 8.33 16.07
N ASP A 160 -56.73 8.23 17.39
CA ASP A 160 -55.55 8.12 18.26
C ASP A 160 -54.75 6.84 17.96
N ILE A 161 -55.42 5.70 17.77
CA ILE A 161 -54.78 4.42 17.40
C ILE A 161 -54.15 4.50 16.00
N LEU A 162 -54.86 5.08 15.02
CA LEU A 162 -54.34 5.22 13.66
C LEU A 162 -53.15 6.19 13.60
N ALA A 163 -53.13 7.23 14.44
CA ALA A 163 -52.01 8.15 14.58
C ALA A 163 -50.78 7.46 15.17
N GLU A 164 -50.95 6.65 16.22
CA GLU A 164 -49.84 5.90 16.83
C GLU A 164 -49.29 4.82 15.87
N LEU A 165 -50.16 4.13 15.12
CA LEU A 165 -49.73 3.20 14.07
C LEU A 165 -48.92 3.91 12.99
N LYS A 166 -49.39 5.07 12.51
CA LYS A 166 -48.65 5.88 11.55
C LYS A 166 -47.26 6.20 12.08
N LYS A 167 -47.15 6.63 13.34
CA LYS A 167 -45.87 6.94 13.98
C LYS A 167 -44.94 5.72 14.05
N TYR A 168 -45.46 4.58 14.50
CA TYR A 168 -44.70 3.33 14.66
C TYR A 168 -44.13 2.81 13.34
N PHE A 169 -44.92 2.83 12.26
CA PHE A 169 -44.50 2.35 10.94
C PHE A 169 -43.79 3.41 10.08
N SER A 170 -43.92 4.70 10.42
CA SER A 170 -43.15 5.79 9.79
C SER A 170 -41.71 5.92 10.31
N GLY A 171 -41.30 5.02 11.21
CA GLY A 171 -39.96 4.98 11.79
C GLY A 171 -38.87 4.78 10.74
N ARG A 172 -38.46 5.88 10.10
CA ARG A 172 -37.07 6.05 9.69
C ARG A 172 -36.21 5.75 10.93
N PRO A 173 -35.12 4.98 10.81
CA PRO A 173 -34.13 4.97 11.86
C PRO A 173 -33.71 6.43 12.11
N ALA A 174 -33.78 6.84 13.38
CA ALA A 174 -33.17 8.10 13.79
C ALA A 174 -31.69 8.03 13.39
N GLU A 175 -31.26 9.03 12.61
CA GLU A 175 -29.85 9.31 12.35
C GLU A 175 -29.06 9.42 13.67
#